data_AF-A0A837D6C4-F1
#
_entry.id   AF-A0A837D6C4-F1
#
_cell.length_a   1.000
_cell.length_b   1.000
_cell.length_c   1.000
_cell.angle_alpha   90.00
_cell.angle_beta   90.00
_cell.angle_gamma   90.00
#
_symmetry.space_group_name_H-M   'P 1'
#
loop_
_entity.id
_entity.type
_entity.pdbx_description
1 polymer ?
#
loop_
_entity_poly.entity_id
_entity_poly.type
_entity_poly.pdbx_seq_one_letter_code
_entity_poly.pdbx_strand_id
1 'polypeptide(L)'
;MKYQDLIESVRDRVQLDDSEHARQAVEAVLATLGHCMTPDARTQLAEHLPGLLEPAMEVPGDTEIRDSEALLIEIAYRIDSTPERARYIGEALLETLREMDPDLVDELRGELHTDLLETLEPEGEPPEWAGSVDPSAPVELSDDEVEQALQRLPEWDGDHNAIQRTVVLPRDRHIPLIHGVQTEARKTNNHVRIDQDGDSVTFTLNTASKGVVTESDIDLAERINNVVAEVGSSGKPG
;
A
#
# COMPACT_ATOMS: atom_id res chain seq x y z
N MET A 1 -20.93 -10.60 -21.82
CA MET A 1 -20.66 -9.41 -21.00
C MET A 1 -19.94 -8.35 -21.83
N LYS A 2 -20.33 -7.07 -21.79
CA LYS A 2 -19.53 -6.00 -22.42
C LYS A 2 -18.58 -5.41 -21.38
N TYR A 3 -17.34 -5.21 -21.79
CA TYR A 3 -16.29 -4.61 -20.97
C TYR A 3 -16.69 -3.26 -20.36
N GLN A 4 -17.25 -2.35 -21.16
CA GLN A 4 -17.63 -1.02 -20.70
C GLN A 4 -18.71 -1.06 -19.62
N ASP A 5 -19.71 -1.94 -19.77
CA ASP A 5 -20.80 -2.09 -18.82
C ASP A 5 -20.27 -2.56 -17.44
N LEU A 6 -19.25 -3.44 -17.42
CA LEU A 6 -18.60 -3.87 -16.19
C LEU A 6 -17.83 -2.73 -15.53
N ILE A 7 -16.99 -2.02 -16.28
CA ILE A 7 -16.19 -0.91 -15.75
C ILE A 7 -17.08 0.22 -15.21
N GLU A 8 -18.16 0.57 -15.92
CA GLU A 8 -19.12 1.58 -15.46
C GLU A 8 -19.86 1.13 -14.20
N SER A 9 -20.30 -0.13 -14.14
CA SER A 9 -20.98 -0.68 -12.97
C SER A 9 -20.09 -0.69 -11.72
N VAL A 10 -18.83 -1.09 -11.86
CA VAL A 10 -17.85 -1.03 -10.77
C VAL A 10 -17.59 0.41 -10.36
N ARG A 11 -17.32 1.32 -11.31
CA ARG A 11 -17.10 2.74 -11.03
C ARG A 11 -18.24 3.35 -10.22
N ASP A 12 -19.48 3.10 -10.63
CA ASP A 12 -20.67 3.68 -10.00
C ASP A 12 -20.90 3.11 -8.60
N ARG A 13 -20.61 1.83 -8.37
CA ARG A 13 -20.73 1.19 -7.04
C ARG A 13 -19.71 1.71 -6.03
N VAL A 14 -18.46 1.85 -6.43
CA VAL A 14 -17.38 2.31 -5.54
C VAL A 14 -17.10 3.81 -5.64
N GLN A 15 -17.96 4.55 -6.36
CA GLN A 15 -17.91 6.01 -6.53
C GLN A 15 -16.51 6.51 -6.98
N LEU A 16 -15.92 5.84 -7.97
CA LEU A 16 -14.64 6.27 -8.54
C LEU A 16 -14.83 7.48 -9.46
N ASP A 17 -13.85 8.38 -9.44
CA ASP A 17 -13.91 9.67 -10.14
C ASP A 17 -13.99 9.54 -11.66
N ASP A 18 -13.38 8.49 -12.23
CA ASP A 18 -13.43 8.21 -13.66
C ASP A 18 -13.35 6.70 -13.99
N SER A 19 -13.64 6.39 -15.26
CA SER A 19 -13.64 5.02 -15.79
C SER A 19 -12.23 4.45 -15.98
N GLU A 20 -11.19 5.28 -16.00
CA GLU A 20 -9.80 4.83 -16.18
C GLU A 20 -9.24 4.27 -14.86
N HIS A 21 -9.50 4.94 -13.75
CA HIS A 21 -9.23 4.42 -12.41
C HIS A 21 -10.03 3.15 -12.14
N ALA A 22 -11.31 3.11 -12.54
CA ALA A 22 -12.12 1.89 -12.41
C ALA A 22 -11.55 0.72 -13.22
N ARG A 23 -11.06 0.98 -14.44
CA ARG A 23 -10.37 -0.01 -15.25
C ARG A 23 -9.11 -0.54 -14.57
N GLN A 24 -8.22 0.35 -14.14
CA GLN A 24 -6.97 -0.03 -13.48
C GLN A 24 -7.25 -0.84 -12.20
N ALA A 25 -8.27 -0.44 -11.46
CA ALA A 25 -8.69 -1.13 -10.25
C ALA A 25 -9.19 -2.56 -10.51
N VAL A 26 -10.04 -2.74 -11.52
CA VAL A 26 -10.52 -4.06 -11.95
C VAL A 26 -9.37 -4.94 -12.43
N GLU A 27 -8.48 -4.40 -13.26
CA GLU A 27 -7.31 -5.14 -13.78
C GLU A 27 -6.38 -5.57 -12.65
N ALA A 28 -6.14 -4.71 -11.66
CA ALA A 28 -5.30 -5.02 -10.51
C ALA A 28 -5.89 -6.13 -9.62
N VAL A 29 -7.20 -6.11 -9.37
CA VAL A 29 -7.87 -7.19 -8.62
C VAL A 29 -7.75 -8.50 -9.37
N LEU A 30 -8.12 -8.52 -10.66
CA LEU A 30 -8.03 -9.71 -11.50
C LEU A 30 -6.61 -10.27 -11.57
N ALA A 31 -5.61 -9.42 -11.80
CA ALA A 31 -4.21 -9.85 -11.83
C ALA A 31 -3.74 -10.41 -10.50
N THR A 32 -4.22 -9.88 -9.38
CA THR A 32 -3.85 -10.39 -8.06
C THR A 32 -4.50 -11.74 -7.77
N LEU A 33 -5.78 -11.88 -8.11
CA LEU A 33 -6.48 -13.17 -8.05
C LEU A 33 -5.79 -14.19 -8.96
N GLY A 34 -5.44 -13.81 -10.19
CA GLY A 34 -4.73 -14.66 -11.14
C GLY A 34 -3.46 -15.27 -10.55
N HIS A 35 -2.61 -14.48 -9.87
CA HIS A 35 -1.41 -15.02 -9.20
C HIS A 35 -1.70 -16.11 -8.18
N CYS A 36 -2.86 -16.07 -7.52
CA CYS A 36 -3.28 -17.09 -6.55
C CYS A 36 -3.78 -18.39 -7.19
N MET A 37 -3.84 -18.47 -8.52
CA MET A 37 -4.42 -19.57 -9.27
C MET A 37 -3.37 -20.33 -10.09
N THR A 38 -3.72 -21.54 -10.54
CA THR A 38 -2.90 -22.32 -11.47
C THR A 38 -2.90 -21.70 -12.87
N PRO A 39 -1.83 -21.86 -13.68
CA PRO A 39 -1.80 -21.34 -15.04
C PRO A 39 -2.95 -21.83 -15.93
N ASP A 40 -3.38 -23.08 -15.75
CA ASP A 40 -4.51 -23.65 -16.49
C ASP A 40 -5.83 -22.96 -16.09
N ALA A 41 -6.04 -22.76 -14.78
CA ALA A 41 -7.22 -22.06 -14.28
C ALA A 41 -7.27 -20.57 -14.71
N ARG A 42 -6.12 -19.89 -14.74
CA ARG A 42 -6.00 -18.51 -15.25
C ARG A 42 -6.47 -18.41 -16.70
N THR A 43 -6.01 -19.34 -17.53
CA THR A 43 -6.33 -19.38 -18.97
C THR A 43 -7.82 -19.65 -19.16
N GLN A 44 -8.36 -20.63 -18.45
CA GLN A 44 -9.77 -20.99 -18.55
C GLN A 44 -10.68 -19.82 -18.15
N LEU A 45 -10.40 -19.16 -17.02
CA LEU A 45 -11.20 -18.00 -16.57
C LEU A 45 -11.03 -16.76 -17.44
N ALA A 46 -9.84 -16.55 -18.03
CA ALA A 46 -9.63 -15.46 -18.97
C ALA A 46 -10.57 -15.56 -20.18
N GLU A 47 -10.82 -16.76 -20.72
CA GLU A 47 -11.74 -16.97 -21.87
C GLU A 47 -13.19 -16.53 -21.58
N HIS A 48 -13.59 -16.50 -20.32
CA HIS A 48 -14.92 -16.09 -19.88
C HIS A 48 -15.01 -14.59 -19.54
N LEU A 49 -13.87 -13.89 -19.45
CA LEU A 49 -13.83 -12.46 -19.21
C LEU A 49 -14.10 -11.63 -20.48
N PRO A 50 -14.55 -10.38 -20.33
CA PRO A 50 -14.74 -9.47 -21.46
C PRO A 50 -13.37 -9.11 -22.04
N GLY A 51 -13.21 -9.20 -23.36
CA GLY A 51 -11.92 -9.22 -24.07
C GLY A 51 -10.78 -8.27 -23.67
N LEU A 52 -11.05 -7.09 -23.10
CA LEU A 52 -9.98 -6.20 -22.60
C LEU A 52 -9.44 -6.58 -21.21
N LEU A 53 -10.10 -7.50 -20.50
CA LEU A 53 -9.70 -8.01 -19.19
C LEU A 53 -9.01 -9.38 -19.25
N GLU A 54 -9.04 -10.07 -20.40
CA GLU A 54 -8.32 -11.33 -20.60
C GLU A 54 -6.82 -11.20 -20.20
N PRO A 55 -6.08 -10.16 -20.64
CA PRO A 55 -4.66 -10.03 -20.30
C PRO A 55 -4.41 -9.77 -18.81
N ALA A 56 -5.41 -9.28 -18.08
CA ALA A 56 -5.29 -9.05 -16.65
C ALA A 56 -5.27 -10.37 -15.86
N MET A 57 -5.90 -11.44 -16.36
CA MET A 57 -5.87 -12.76 -15.73
C MET A 57 -4.68 -13.62 -16.18
N GLU A 58 -4.17 -13.40 -17.40
CA GLU A 58 -3.04 -14.13 -17.97
C GLU A 58 -1.68 -13.65 -17.41
N VAL A 59 -1.55 -13.62 -16.09
CA VAL A 59 -0.34 -13.11 -15.44
C VAL A 59 0.79 -14.15 -15.53
N PRO A 60 2.01 -13.78 -15.97
CA PRO A 60 3.12 -14.70 -16.07
C PRO A 60 3.67 -15.11 -14.70
N GLY A 61 4.09 -16.37 -14.56
CA GLY A 61 4.76 -16.89 -13.37
C GLY A 61 4.02 -18.06 -12.72
N ASP A 62 4.65 -18.66 -11.71
CA ASP A 62 4.06 -19.76 -10.93
C ASP A 62 2.89 -19.27 -10.06
N THR A 63 2.13 -20.21 -9.49
CA THR A 63 1.09 -19.91 -8.51
C THR A 63 1.71 -19.41 -7.20
N GLU A 64 1.29 -18.24 -6.75
CA GLU A 64 1.71 -17.66 -5.49
C GLU A 64 0.68 -17.99 -4.42
N ILE A 65 1.11 -18.71 -3.37
CA ILE A 65 0.29 -18.91 -2.19
C ILE A 65 0.33 -17.61 -1.39
N ARG A 66 -0.78 -16.86 -1.40
CA ARG A 66 -0.96 -15.65 -0.60
C ARG A 66 -1.96 -15.93 0.51
N ASP A 67 -1.68 -15.43 1.71
CA ASP A 67 -2.71 -15.32 2.73
C ASP A 67 -3.63 -14.12 2.43
N SER A 68 -4.77 -14.07 3.10
CA SER A 68 -5.83 -13.12 2.76
C SER A 68 -5.46 -11.66 3.01
N GLU A 69 -4.59 -11.41 4.00
CA GLU A 69 -4.09 -10.07 4.31
C GLU A 69 -3.07 -9.60 3.25
N ALA A 70 -2.17 -10.49 2.82
CA ALA A 70 -1.21 -10.22 1.75
C ALA A 70 -1.89 -9.96 0.39
N LEU A 71 -3.06 -10.57 0.14
CA LEU A 71 -3.86 -10.30 -1.05
C LEU A 71 -4.42 -8.87 -1.06
N LEU A 72 -5.04 -8.44 0.04
CA LEU A 72 -5.57 -7.08 0.15
C LEU A 72 -4.48 -6.02 0.06
N ILE A 73 -3.33 -6.25 0.71
CA ILE A 73 -2.17 -5.35 0.65
C ILE A 73 -1.65 -5.22 -0.78
N GLU A 74 -1.60 -6.31 -1.55
CA GLU A 74 -1.15 -6.28 -2.94
C GLU A 74 -2.13 -5.55 -3.86
N ILE A 75 -3.44 -5.81 -3.72
CA ILE A 75 -4.45 -5.10 -4.49
C ILE A 75 -4.33 -3.61 -4.19
N ALA A 76 -4.37 -3.24 -2.91
CA ALA A 76 -4.22 -1.88 -2.41
C ALA A 76 -2.98 -1.19 -2.99
N TYR A 77 -1.82 -1.87 -2.99
CA TYR A 77 -0.60 -1.36 -3.58
C TYR A 77 -0.71 -1.12 -5.09
N ARG A 78 -1.32 -2.04 -5.85
CA ARG A 78 -1.46 -1.92 -7.31
C ARG A 78 -2.41 -0.81 -7.75
N ILE A 79 -3.39 -0.48 -6.92
CA ILE A 79 -4.41 0.54 -7.21
C ILE A 79 -4.15 1.86 -6.47
N ASP A 80 -3.00 1.98 -5.80
CA ASP A 80 -2.65 3.12 -4.94
C ASP A 80 -3.80 3.50 -3.99
N SER A 81 -4.31 2.48 -3.29
CA SER A 81 -5.53 2.55 -2.47
C SER A 81 -5.37 1.89 -1.08
N THR A 82 -6.39 1.94 -0.22
CA THR A 82 -6.39 1.26 1.12
C THR A 82 -6.65 -0.22 0.91
N PRO A 83 -6.21 -1.07 1.84
CA PRO A 83 -6.74 -2.43 1.97
C PRO A 83 -8.27 -2.46 2.04
N GLU A 84 -8.89 -1.49 2.73
CA GLU A 84 -10.35 -1.36 2.81
C GLU A 84 -11.00 -1.00 1.47
N ARG A 85 -10.46 -0.03 0.71
CA ARG A 85 -10.97 0.28 -0.65
C ARG A 85 -10.70 -0.86 -1.62
N ALA A 86 -9.56 -1.53 -1.51
CA ALA A 86 -9.25 -2.73 -2.27
C ALA A 86 -10.28 -3.84 -2.02
N ARG A 87 -10.74 -3.99 -0.76
CA ARG A 87 -11.84 -4.88 -0.39
C ARG A 87 -13.14 -4.49 -1.09
N TYR A 88 -13.59 -3.24 -0.96
CA TYR A 88 -14.81 -2.76 -1.61
C TYR A 88 -14.77 -2.87 -3.15
N ILE A 89 -13.61 -2.61 -3.77
CA ILE A 89 -13.42 -2.76 -5.21
C ILE A 89 -13.48 -4.23 -5.62
N GLY A 90 -12.82 -5.11 -4.85
CA GLY A 90 -12.87 -6.55 -5.09
C GLY A 90 -14.29 -7.09 -4.96
N GLU A 91 -15.04 -6.69 -3.94
CA GLU A 91 -16.45 -7.04 -3.78
C GLU A 91 -17.29 -6.51 -4.93
N ALA A 92 -17.22 -5.21 -5.24
CA ALA A 92 -18.01 -4.61 -6.31
C ALA A 92 -17.74 -5.28 -7.66
N LEU A 93 -16.50 -5.69 -7.92
CA LEU A 93 -16.15 -6.50 -9.08
C LEU A 93 -16.83 -7.87 -9.02
N LEU A 94 -16.71 -8.61 -7.92
CA LEU A 94 -17.31 -9.94 -7.78
C LEU A 94 -18.84 -9.90 -7.87
N GLU A 95 -19.49 -8.90 -7.31
CA GLU A 95 -20.94 -8.71 -7.43
C GLU A 95 -21.35 -8.34 -8.86
N THR A 96 -20.61 -7.43 -9.50
CA THR A 96 -20.87 -7.05 -10.90
C THR A 96 -20.69 -8.26 -11.82
N LEU A 97 -19.63 -9.05 -11.60
CA LEU A 97 -19.42 -10.30 -12.31
C LEU A 97 -20.56 -11.28 -12.05
N ARG A 98 -20.99 -11.45 -10.79
CA ARG A 98 -22.10 -12.37 -10.43
C ARG A 98 -23.43 -11.98 -11.08
N GLU A 99 -23.70 -10.69 -11.21
CA GLU A 99 -24.91 -10.21 -11.90
C GLU A 99 -24.89 -10.47 -13.41
N MET A 100 -23.70 -10.42 -14.01
CA MET A 100 -23.53 -10.57 -15.45
C MET A 100 -23.32 -12.03 -15.89
N ASP A 101 -22.58 -12.80 -15.10
CA ASP A 101 -22.23 -14.20 -15.29
C ASP A 101 -22.00 -14.89 -13.91
N PRO A 102 -23.03 -15.52 -13.32
CA PRO A 102 -22.91 -16.19 -12.03
C PRO A 102 -22.01 -17.42 -12.09
N ASP A 103 -21.95 -18.12 -13.23
CA ASP A 103 -21.16 -19.34 -13.40
C ASP A 103 -19.66 -19.01 -13.30
N LEU A 104 -19.23 -17.87 -13.86
CA LEU A 104 -17.87 -17.37 -13.76
C LEU A 104 -17.42 -17.14 -12.30
N VAL A 105 -18.32 -16.63 -11.45
CA VAL A 105 -18.00 -16.39 -10.03
C VAL A 105 -17.94 -17.70 -9.23
N ASP A 106 -18.74 -18.68 -9.61
CA ASP A 106 -18.68 -20.02 -9.03
C ASP A 106 -17.39 -20.76 -9.40
N GLU A 107 -16.91 -20.60 -10.64
CA GLU A 107 -15.60 -21.10 -11.08
C GLU A 107 -14.44 -20.43 -10.30
N LEU A 108 -14.45 -19.09 -10.17
CA LEU A 108 -13.49 -18.36 -9.35
C LEU A 108 -13.47 -18.87 -7.90
N ARG A 109 -14.64 -19.16 -7.33
CA ARG A 109 -14.77 -19.71 -5.96
C ARG A 109 -14.27 -21.14 -5.84
N GLY A 110 -14.33 -21.93 -6.91
CA GLY A 110 -13.80 -23.30 -6.94
C GLY A 110 -12.27 -23.35 -6.91
N GLU A 111 -11.61 -22.35 -7.50
CA GLU A 111 -10.16 -22.33 -7.64
C GLU A 111 -9.43 -21.55 -6.54
N LEU A 112 -10.11 -20.59 -5.91
CA LEU A 112 -9.55 -19.80 -4.80
C LEU A 112 -9.83 -20.44 -3.45
N HIS A 113 -8.92 -20.24 -2.49
CA HIS A 113 -9.18 -20.60 -1.09
C HIS A 113 -10.35 -19.79 -0.53
N THR A 114 -11.27 -20.44 0.20
CA THR A 114 -12.48 -19.81 0.77
C THR A 114 -12.15 -18.57 1.61
N ASP A 115 -11.08 -18.64 2.41
CA ASP A 115 -10.60 -17.55 3.28
C ASP A 115 -10.21 -16.28 2.50
N LEU A 116 -9.83 -16.40 1.21
CA LEU A 116 -9.46 -15.25 0.36
C LEU A 116 -10.70 -14.48 -0.10
N LEU A 117 -11.77 -15.19 -0.46
CA LEU A 117 -13.01 -14.58 -0.90
C LEU A 117 -13.80 -13.97 0.25
N GLU A 118 -13.83 -14.62 1.41
CA GLU A 118 -14.44 -14.07 2.63
C GLU A 118 -13.76 -12.75 3.04
N THR A 119 -12.45 -12.62 2.77
CA THR A 119 -11.70 -11.39 3.08
C THR A 119 -12.03 -10.22 2.15
N LEU A 120 -12.63 -10.49 0.99
CA LEU A 120 -13.12 -9.47 0.08
C LEU A 120 -14.53 -8.97 0.46
N GLU A 121 -15.25 -9.65 1.36
CA GLU A 121 -16.53 -9.19 1.89
C GLU A 121 -16.30 -8.12 2.96
N PRO A 122 -16.79 -6.88 2.82
CA PRO A 122 -16.56 -5.79 3.76
C PRO A 122 -17.28 -5.98 5.09
N GLU A 123 -16.60 -5.65 6.18
CA GLU A 123 -17.19 -5.52 7.51
C GLU A 123 -17.74 -4.09 7.70
N GLY A 124 -18.78 -3.69 6.95
CA GLY A 124 -19.48 -2.42 7.21
C GLY A 124 -19.98 -1.65 5.98
N GLU A 125 -20.34 -0.39 6.21
CA GLU A 125 -20.83 0.53 5.19
C GLU A 125 -19.66 1.22 4.46
N PRO A 126 -19.75 1.40 3.13
CA PRO A 126 -18.69 2.04 2.35
C PRO A 126 -18.44 3.46 2.85
N PRO A 127 -17.18 3.93 2.93
CA PRO A 127 -16.90 5.28 3.40
C PRO A 127 -17.56 6.32 2.49
N GLU A 128 -18.43 7.19 3.05
CA GLU A 128 -19.27 8.15 2.31
C GLU A 128 -18.51 9.30 1.62
N TRP A 129 -17.18 9.37 1.75
CA TRP A 129 -16.35 10.43 1.19
C TRP A 129 -14.90 9.94 1.05
N ALA A 130 -14.46 9.67 -0.17
CA ALA A 130 -13.05 9.40 -0.46
C ALA A 130 -12.68 9.98 -1.83
N GLY A 131 -13.10 11.22 -2.08
CA GLY A 131 -12.44 12.05 -3.09
C GLY A 131 -11.06 12.43 -2.54
N SER A 132 -10.00 12.05 -3.25
CA SER A 132 -8.60 12.39 -2.96
C SER A 132 -8.02 11.89 -1.62
N VAL A 133 -8.33 10.66 -1.22
CA VAL A 133 -7.53 9.96 -0.20
C VAL A 133 -6.96 8.71 -0.81
N ASP A 134 -5.73 8.85 -1.29
CA ASP A 134 -4.81 7.76 -1.55
C ASP A 134 -4.39 7.18 -0.19
N PRO A 135 -4.63 5.89 0.07
CA PRO A 135 -4.30 5.22 1.32
C PRO A 135 -3.11 4.26 1.23
N SER A 136 -2.35 4.38 0.15
CA SER A 136 -0.93 4.02 0.07
C SER A 136 -0.07 5.29 0.13
N ALA A 137 -0.58 6.44 -0.30
CA ALA A 137 0.12 7.69 -0.10
C ALA A 137 -0.12 8.24 1.30
N PRO A 138 0.95 8.73 1.90
CA PRO A 138 0.81 9.37 3.17
C PRO A 138 0.09 10.71 2.98
N VAL A 139 -0.84 10.98 3.88
CA VAL A 139 -1.65 12.18 3.91
C VAL A 139 -0.69 13.36 3.97
N GLU A 140 -0.75 14.24 2.96
CA GLU A 140 0.02 15.47 2.98
C GLU A 140 -0.40 16.25 4.22
N LEU A 141 0.58 16.52 5.08
CA LEU A 141 0.34 17.34 6.25
C LEU A 141 0.38 18.79 5.82
N SER A 142 -0.64 19.55 6.20
CA SER A 142 -0.58 21.01 6.09
C SER A 142 0.57 21.58 6.94
N ASP A 143 1.03 22.79 6.62
CA ASP A 143 2.07 23.48 7.39
C ASP A 143 1.78 23.48 8.91
N ASP A 144 0.53 23.73 9.30
CA ASP A 144 0.08 23.76 10.69
C ASP A 144 0.14 22.38 11.37
N GLU A 145 -0.07 21.30 10.61
CA GLU A 145 0.00 19.93 11.12
C GLU A 145 1.44 19.44 11.25
N VAL A 146 2.30 19.80 10.30
CA VAL A 146 3.75 19.57 10.42
C VAL A 146 4.32 20.30 11.63
N GLU A 147 3.94 21.56 11.85
CA GLU A 147 4.39 22.33 13.01
C GLU A 147 3.92 21.69 14.33
N GLN A 148 2.67 21.22 14.40
CA GLN A 148 2.15 20.49 15.56
C GLN A 148 2.84 19.14 15.79
N ALA A 149 3.19 18.42 14.73
CA ALA A 149 3.93 17.16 14.84
C ALA A 149 5.37 17.39 15.32
N LEU A 150 6.05 18.42 14.80
CA LEU A 150 7.41 18.81 15.23
C LEU A 150 7.45 19.25 16.69
N GLN A 151 6.39 19.84 17.23
CA GLN A 151 6.29 20.12 18.67
C GLN A 151 6.36 18.86 19.55
N ARG A 152 5.97 17.70 19.02
CA ARG A 152 6.06 16.39 19.70
C ARG A 152 7.39 15.68 19.43
N LEU A 153 8.16 16.17 18.46
CA LEU A 153 9.44 15.63 18.01
C LEU A 153 10.56 16.68 18.19
N PRO A 154 10.93 17.06 19.43
CA PRO A 154 11.82 18.19 19.70
C PRO A 154 13.26 18.03 19.18
N GLU A 155 13.64 16.84 18.72
CA GLU A 155 14.94 16.55 18.11
C GLU A 155 14.92 16.60 16.58
N TRP A 156 13.75 16.87 15.99
CA TRP A 156 13.52 17.03 14.56
C TRP A 156 13.27 18.51 14.25
N ASP A 157 13.73 18.93 13.07
CA ASP A 157 13.54 20.28 12.54
C ASP A 157 13.16 20.18 11.06
N GLY A 158 12.46 21.17 10.50
CA GLY A 158 12.05 21.12 9.11
C GLY A 158 10.77 21.90 8.79
N ASP A 159 10.21 21.62 7.61
CA ASP A 159 8.99 22.23 7.07
C ASP A 159 8.16 21.19 6.29
N HIS A 160 7.10 21.64 5.59
CA HIS A 160 6.27 20.76 4.77
C HIS A 160 7.01 20.04 3.63
N ASN A 161 8.23 20.42 3.28
CA ASN A 161 8.99 19.78 2.20
C ASN A 161 9.88 18.65 2.72
N ALA A 162 10.47 18.83 3.90
CA ALA A 162 11.27 17.81 4.54
C ALA A 162 11.43 18.08 6.04
N ILE A 163 11.49 16.98 6.81
CA ILE A 163 11.97 17.00 8.19
C ILE A 163 13.33 16.31 8.27
N GLN A 164 14.16 16.80 9.18
CA GLN A 164 15.51 16.31 9.37
C GLN A 164 15.87 16.19 10.85
N ARG A 165 16.72 15.21 11.15
CA ARG A 165 17.33 15.04 12.46
C ARG A 165 18.81 14.69 12.29
N THR A 166 19.65 15.42 13.02
CA THR A 166 21.09 15.11 13.09
C THR A 166 21.42 14.48 14.44
N VAL A 167 22.09 13.33 14.40
CA VAL A 167 22.52 12.59 15.58
C VAL A 167 24.04 12.55 15.60
N VAL A 168 24.64 12.92 16.74
CA VAL A 168 26.09 12.88 16.95
C VAL A 168 26.45 11.69 17.81
N LEU A 169 27.27 10.78 17.27
CA LEU A 169 27.69 9.57 17.96
C LEU A 169 29.07 9.08 17.46
N PRO A 170 29.81 8.32 18.28
CA PRO A 170 31.04 7.68 17.86
C PRO A 170 30.87 6.83 16.59
N ARG A 171 31.87 6.85 15.69
CA ARG A 171 31.81 6.18 14.37
C ARG A 171 31.53 4.69 14.41
N ASP A 172 31.98 3.99 15.46
CA ASP A 172 31.71 2.56 15.66
C ASP A 172 30.22 2.25 15.82
N ARG A 173 29.42 3.25 16.23
CA ARG A 173 27.97 3.14 16.39
C ARG A 173 27.17 3.58 15.16
N HIS A 174 27.82 4.12 14.12
CA HIS A 174 27.13 4.58 12.92
C HIS A 174 26.49 3.42 12.15
N ILE A 175 27.21 2.32 11.94
CA ILE A 175 26.72 1.15 11.21
C ILE A 175 25.48 0.52 11.88
N PRO A 176 25.48 0.19 13.19
CA PRO A 176 24.30 -0.38 13.83
C PRO A 176 23.11 0.59 13.82
N LEU A 177 23.35 1.90 13.96
CA LEU A 177 22.30 2.92 13.83
C LEU A 177 21.69 2.92 12.43
N ILE A 178 22.51 3.00 11.39
CA ILE A 178 22.05 3.04 10.00
C ILE A 178 21.29 1.76 9.63
N HIS A 179 21.78 0.59 10.04
CA HIS A 179 21.08 -0.67 9.78
C HIS A 179 19.74 -0.76 10.51
N GLY A 180 19.65 -0.29 11.76
CA GLY A 180 18.39 -0.21 12.49
C GLY A 180 17.38 0.69 11.80
N VAL A 181 17.81 1.90 11.40
CA VAL A 181 16.96 2.87 10.69
C VAL A 181 16.51 2.33 9.32
N GLN A 182 17.42 1.74 8.54
CA GLN A 182 17.07 1.12 7.25
C GLN A 182 16.11 -0.07 7.41
N THR A 183 16.18 -0.79 8.52
CA THR A 183 15.25 -1.90 8.83
C THR A 183 13.84 -1.37 9.09
N GLU A 184 13.71 -0.32 9.90
CA GLU A 184 12.40 0.31 10.17
C GLU A 184 11.81 0.98 8.93
N ALA A 185 12.63 1.65 8.12
CA ALA A 185 12.22 2.22 6.84
C ALA A 185 11.68 1.14 5.89
N ARG A 186 12.35 -0.02 5.78
CA ARG A 186 11.88 -1.15 4.96
C ARG A 186 10.57 -1.77 5.48
N LYS A 187 10.42 -1.92 6.80
CA LYS A 187 9.18 -2.46 7.40
C LYS A 187 7.97 -1.58 7.11
N THR A 188 8.19 -0.28 7.00
CA THR A 188 7.15 0.72 6.73
C THR A 188 7.07 1.13 5.26
N ASN A 189 7.85 0.46 4.39
CA ASN A 189 7.99 0.79 2.96
C ASN A 189 8.29 2.29 2.69
N ASN A 190 8.97 2.95 3.62
CA ASN A 190 9.31 4.37 3.56
C ASN A 190 10.76 4.59 3.13
N HIS A 191 11.03 5.75 2.54
CA HIS A 191 12.38 6.15 2.16
C HIS A 191 12.98 7.09 3.21
N VAL A 192 14.25 6.87 3.52
CA VAL A 192 15.06 7.77 4.35
C VAL A 192 16.33 8.11 3.61
N ARG A 193 16.65 9.41 3.51
CA ARG A 193 17.97 9.86 3.07
C ARG A 193 18.88 9.93 4.29
N ILE A 194 20.05 9.31 4.17
CA ILE A 194 21.03 9.23 5.25
C ILE A 194 22.33 9.85 4.74
N ASP A 195 22.78 10.90 5.43
CA ASP A 195 24.05 11.55 5.17
C ASP A 195 24.96 11.40 6.38
N GLN A 196 26.20 10.97 6.15
CA GLN A 196 27.22 10.84 7.19
C GLN A 196 28.27 11.92 7.01
N ASP A 197 28.46 12.76 8.04
CA ASP A 197 29.51 13.77 8.07
C ASP A 197 30.25 13.76 9.41
N GLY A 198 31.56 13.49 9.36
CA GLY A 198 32.37 13.40 10.58
C GLY A 198 31.87 12.33 11.55
N ASP A 199 31.44 12.78 12.74
CA ASP A 199 30.84 11.95 13.79
C ASP A 199 29.32 12.12 13.86
N SER A 200 28.73 12.74 12.84
CA SER A 200 27.31 13.03 12.73
C SER A 200 26.66 12.18 11.65
N VAL A 201 25.43 11.75 11.91
CA VAL A 201 24.54 11.10 10.95
C VAL A 201 23.26 11.93 10.87
N THR A 202 22.95 12.43 9.69
CA THR A 202 21.72 13.19 9.42
C THR A 202 20.73 12.31 8.68
N PHE A 203 19.51 12.27 9.20
CA PHE A 203 18.35 11.64 8.59
C PHE A 203 17.47 12.73 7.99
N THR A 204 17.12 12.61 6.72
CA THR A 204 16.14 13.47 6.06
C THR A 204 14.98 12.61 5.59
N LEU A 205 13.76 13.00 5.95
CA LEU A 205 12.52 12.32 5.60
C LEU A 205 11.67 13.25 4.76
N ASN A 206 11.23 12.71 3.63
CA ASN A 206 10.16 13.24 2.82
C ASN A 206 9.62 12.14 1.91
N THR A 207 8.36 12.28 1.54
CA THR A 207 7.75 11.37 0.59
C THR A 207 8.18 11.75 -0.83
N ALA A 208 9.19 11.03 -1.36
CA ALA A 208 9.84 11.35 -2.63
C ALA A 208 8.91 11.41 -3.85
N SER A 209 7.78 10.69 -3.82
CA SER A 209 6.76 10.72 -4.87
C SER A 209 5.99 12.05 -4.93
N LYS A 210 5.88 12.77 -3.80
CA LYS A 210 5.15 14.05 -3.69
C LYS A 210 6.05 15.25 -3.40
N GLY A 211 7.26 15.02 -2.89
CA GLY A 211 8.21 16.08 -2.52
C GLY A 211 7.84 16.82 -1.22
N VAL A 212 6.92 16.27 -0.43
CA VAL A 212 6.37 16.86 0.81
C VAL A 212 6.44 15.88 1.98
N VAL A 213 6.25 16.41 3.19
CA VAL A 213 6.17 15.69 4.47
C VAL A 213 4.73 15.24 4.71
N THR A 214 4.63 14.04 5.23
CA THR A 214 3.36 13.34 5.37
C THR A 214 3.31 12.57 6.70
N GLU A 215 2.16 12.00 7.06
CA GLU A 215 2.04 11.23 8.31
C GLU A 215 3.05 10.06 8.40
N SER A 216 3.33 9.37 7.28
CA SER A 216 4.33 8.30 7.24
C SER A 216 5.75 8.79 7.55
N ASP A 217 6.08 10.03 7.18
CA ASP A 217 7.36 10.64 7.51
C ASP A 217 7.45 10.92 9.04
N ILE A 218 6.34 11.34 9.66
CA ILE A 218 6.24 11.54 11.13
C ILE A 218 6.35 10.20 11.88
N ASP A 219 5.65 9.17 11.43
CA ASP A 219 5.71 7.83 12.02
C ASP A 219 7.11 7.22 11.94
N LEU A 220 7.79 7.41 10.81
CA LEU A 220 9.18 6.98 10.66
C LEU A 220 10.12 7.80 11.56
N ALA A 221 9.88 9.10 11.74
CA ALA A 221 10.64 9.94 12.66
C ALA A 221 10.57 9.44 14.12
N GLU A 222 9.38 9.03 14.59
CA GLU A 222 9.21 8.42 15.91
C GLU A 222 9.97 7.10 16.06
N ARG A 223 9.93 6.25 15.03
CA ARG A 223 10.68 4.98 15.02
C ARG A 223 12.19 5.19 15.05
N ILE A 224 12.68 6.17 14.28
CA ILE A 224 14.10 6.56 14.30
C ILE A 224 14.49 7.03 15.70
N ASN A 225 13.64 7.76 16.43
CA ASN A 225 13.92 8.14 17.81
C ASN A 225 14.18 6.92 18.72
N ASN A 226 13.38 5.87 18.57
CA ASN A 226 13.55 4.63 19.33
C ASN A 226 14.87 3.93 18.99
N VAL A 227 15.21 3.81 17.70
CA VAL A 227 16.49 3.21 17.27
C VAL A 227 17.69 4.02 17.80
N VAL A 228 17.62 5.34 17.74
CA VAL A 228 18.67 6.23 18.28
C VAL A 228 18.82 6.03 19.78
N ALA A 229 17.72 5.95 20.52
CA ALA A 229 17.74 5.72 21.96
C ALA A 229 18.34 4.35 22.33
N GLU A 230 18.04 3.29 21.56
CA GLU A 230 18.59 1.94 21.77
C GLU A 230 20.10 1.90 21.52
N VAL A 231 20.57 2.48 20.41
CA VAL A 231 22.00 2.53 20.07
C VAL A 231 22.77 3.45 21.01
N GLY A 232 22.15 4.55 21.46
CA GLY A 232 22.68 5.44 22.48
C GLY A 232 22.82 4.75 23.85
N SER A 233 21.81 3.99 24.26
CA SER A 233 21.75 3.30 25.56
C SER A 233 22.62 2.06 25.64
N SER A 234 22.89 1.40 24.51
CA SER A 234 23.82 0.26 24.41
C SER A 234 25.28 0.62 24.75
N GLY A 235 25.54 1.90 25.00
CA GLY A 235 26.81 2.43 25.46
C GLY A 235 26.86 2.80 26.93
N LYS A 236 26.67 1.86 27.86
CA LYS A 236 27.27 2.02 29.19
C LYS A 236 28.75 1.63 29.08
N PRO A 237 29.71 2.52 29.37
CA PRO A 237 31.10 2.12 29.47
C PRO A 237 31.26 1.21 30.69
N GLY A 238 31.69 -0.03 30.44
CA GLY A 238 32.37 -0.85 31.43
C GLY A 238 33.86 -0.49 31.47
#